data_AF-A0A8B8A892-F1
#
_entry.id   AF-A0A8B8A892-F1
#
_cell.length_a   1.000
_cell.length_b   1.000
_cell.length_c   1.000
_cell.angle_alpha   90.00
_cell.angle_beta   90.00
_cell.angle_gamma   90.00
#
_symmetry.space_group_name_H-M   'P 1'
#
loop_
_entity.id
_entity.type
_entity.pdbx_description
1 polymer ?
#
loop_
_entity_poly.entity_id
_entity_poly.type
_entity_poly.pdbx_seq_one_letter_code
_entity_poly.pdbx_strand_id
1 'polypeptide(L)'
;MTSHIDLSDVGDGPPILVVSHNEQESNDNNIERYIKEMMWSQPVQNMVKRRYLPKYIQEALTRMYDLYKNSWEEITESLIMEELDRMKMENMSDDDLKIPNTDNLKNISASKDLEELQREIAMMRNMMLCKGCGAPATCINIGCGHLMCFACCKMHICKLCASQITEVADVKFSHQE
;
A
#
# COMPACT_ATOMS: atom_id res chain seq x y z
N MET A 1 -7.11 -23.34 54.35
CA MET A 1 -8.41 -23.95 54.72
C MET A 1 -9.47 -23.29 53.86
N THR A 2 -10.13 -24.11 53.03
CA THR A 2 -11.42 -23.88 52.32
C THR A 2 -12.49 -23.37 53.29
N SER A 3 -13.62 -22.71 52.97
CA SER A 3 -14.47 -22.39 51.79
C SER A 3 -15.53 -21.39 52.35
N HIS A 4 -16.20 -20.50 51.61
CA HIS A 4 -17.42 -20.73 50.82
C HIS A 4 -17.87 -19.37 50.26
N ILE A 5 -18.26 -19.30 48.99
CA ILE A 5 -19.07 -18.21 48.44
C ILE A 5 -20.44 -18.79 48.12
N ASP A 6 -21.47 -18.17 48.67
CA ASP A 6 -22.88 -18.50 48.51
C ASP A 6 -23.33 -18.09 47.10
N LEU A 7 -23.88 -19.05 46.35
CA LEU A 7 -24.39 -18.89 44.99
C LEU A 7 -25.91 -18.75 45.06
N SER A 8 -26.38 -17.53 45.28
CA SER A 8 -27.82 -17.22 45.27
C SER A 8 -28.09 -15.78 44.80
N ASP A 9 -27.93 -15.49 43.51
CA ASP A 9 -28.90 -14.64 42.79
C ASP A 9 -28.70 -14.80 41.28
N VAL A 10 -29.67 -15.46 40.64
CA VAL A 10 -29.68 -15.76 39.20
C VAL A 10 -30.58 -14.72 38.55
N GLY A 11 -29.99 -13.58 38.18
CA GLY A 11 -30.65 -12.57 37.36
C GLY A 11 -30.28 -12.76 35.89
N ASP A 12 -31.27 -13.05 35.05
CA ASP A 12 -31.17 -13.15 33.60
C ASP A 12 -30.51 -11.92 32.97
N GLY A 13 -29.26 -12.08 32.54
CA GLY A 13 -28.53 -11.13 31.71
C GLY A 13 -27.49 -11.89 30.89
N PRO A 14 -27.24 -11.52 29.62
CA PRO A 14 -26.24 -12.18 28.80
C PRO A 14 -24.86 -12.03 29.46
N PRO A 15 -23.98 -13.04 29.36
CA PRO A 15 -22.67 -12.98 29.99
C PRO A 15 -21.92 -11.74 29.50
N ILE A 16 -21.56 -10.87 30.44
CA ILE A 16 -20.61 -9.80 30.18
C ILE A 16 -19.29 -10.51 29.87
N LEU A 17 -18.93 -10.55 28.59
CA LEU A 17 -17.57 -10.80 28.17
C LEU A 17 -16.73 -9.65 28.74
N VAL A 18 -16.16 -9.86 29.92
CA VAL A 18 -15.00 -9.10 30.36
C VAL A 18 -13.87 -9.52 29.43
N VAL A 19 -13.81 -8.88 28.27
CA VAL A 19 -12.63 -8.89 27.43
C VAL A 19 -11.59 -8.19 28.29
N SER A 20 -10.73 -8.99 28.92
CA SER A 20 -9.47 -8.50 29.44
C SER A 20 -8.79 -7.87 28.24
N HIS A 21 -8.78 -6.53 28.19
CA HIS A 21 -7.92 -5.77 27.30
C HIS A 21 -6.48 -6.12 27.67
N ASN A 22 -5.99 -7.23 27.15
CA ASN A 22 -4.59 -7.34 26.81
C ASN A 22 -4.41 -6.37 25.65
N GLU A 23 -4.15 -5.10 25.97
CA GLU A 23 -3.57 -4.10 25.07
C GLU A 23 -2.16 -4.56 24.71
N GLN A 24 -2.11 -5.59 23.88
CA GLN A 24 -0.93 -5.97 23.13
C GLN A 24 -1.36 -6.14 21.67
N GLU A 25 -2.22 -5.23 21.19
CA GLU A 25 -2.23 -4.85 19.78
C GLU A 25 -0.84 -4.26 19.51
N SER A 26 -0.06 -5.08 18.79
CA SER A 26 1.39 -5.06 18.67
C SER A 26 1.94 -3.68 18.31
N ASN A 27 2.90 -3.21 19.12
CA ASN A 27 3.72 -2.02 18.85
C ASN A 27 4.20 -1.93 17.38
N ASP A 28 4.48 -3.09 16.77
CA ASP A 28 4.93 -3.24 15.37
C ASP A 28 3.94 -2.69 14.32
N ASN A 29 2.62 -2.84 14.53
CA ASN A 29 1.60 -2.35 13.58
C ASN A 29 1.54 -0.82 13.55
N ASN A 30 1.87 -0.16 14.68
CA ASN A 30 1.94 1.29 14.75
C ASN A 30 3.19 1.81 14.02
N ILE A 31 4.34 1.15 14.20
CA ILE A 31 5.61 1.53 13.57
C ILE A 31 5.51 1.47 12.04
N GLU A 32 4.97 0.37 11.50
CA GLU A 32 4.83 0.22 10.05
C GLU A 32 3.93 1.28 9.45
N ARG A 33 2.82 1.62 10.12
CA ARG A 33 1.93 2.71 9.70
C ARG A 33 2.65 4.06 9.72
N TYR A 34 3.39 4.37 10.77
CA TYR A 34 4.09 5.65 10.89
C TYR A 34 5.23 5.81 9.88
N ILE A 35 6.01 4.75 9.65
CA ILE A 35 7.02 4.76 8.60
C ILE A 35 6.37 5.03 7.24
N LYS A 36 5.24 4.38 6.93
CA LYS A 36 4.49 4.64 5.69
C LYS A 36 4.05 6.10 5.59
N GLU A 37 3.52 6.69 6.65
CA GLU A 37 3.12 8.10 6.66
C GLU A 37 4.33 9.05 6.48
N MET A 38 5.44 8.79 7.18
CA MET A 38 6.67 9.57 7.06
C MET A 38 7.29 9.50 5.67
N MET A 39 7.18 8.36 4.98
CA MET A 39 7.64 8.22 3.60
C MET A 39 6.91 9.17 2.64
N TRP A 40 5.70 9.63 2.97
CA TRP A 40 4.94 10.63 2.21
C TRP A 40 5.16 12.07 2.68
N SER A 41 5.96 12.28 3.72
CA SER A 41 6.26 13.62 4.25
C SER A 41 7.12 14.45 3.30
N GLN A 42 6.98 15.78 3.36
CA GLN A 42 7.74 16.70 2.52
C GLN A 42 9.27 16.53 2.61
N PRO A 43 9.88 16.32 3.79
CA PRO A 43 11.32 16.05 3.90
C PRO A 43 11.76 14.82 3.11
N VAL A 44 11.04 13.69 3.25
CA VAL A 44 11.38 12.46 2.51
C VAL A 44 11.18 12.64 1.01
N GLN A 45 10.09 13.29 0.60
CA GLN A 45 9.81 13.55 -0.81
C GLN A 45 10.89 14.47 -1.45
N ASN A 46 11.46 15.41 -0.70
CA ASN A 46 12.61 16.19 -1.16
C ASN A 46 13.85 15.31 -1.38
N MET A 47 14.11 14.37 -0.48
CA MET A 47 15.24 13.44 -0.60
C MET A 47 15.08 12.51 -1.81
N VAL A 48 13.87 11.99 -2.04
CA VAL A 48 13.57 11.19 -3.24
C VAL A 48 13.79 12.01 -4.51
N LYS A 49 13.37 13.28 -4.55
CA LYS A 49 13.65 14.19 -5.68
C LYS A 49 15.15 14.43 -5.87
N ARG A 50 15.93 14.43 -4.79
CA ARG A 50 17.41 14.47 -4.80
C ARG A 50 18.05 13.11 -5.10
N ARG A 51 17.24 12.12 -5.48
CA ARG A 51 17.63 10.76 -5.88
C ARG A 51 18.16 9.88 -4.76
N TYR A 52 17.81 10.12 -3.51
CA TYR A 52 18.05 9.12 -2.47
C TYR A 52 17.09 7.92 -2.65
N LEU A 53 17.61 6.71 -2.48
CA LEU A 53 16.83 5.48 -2.64
C LEU A 53 15.85 5.31 -1.47
N PRO A 54 14.53 5.16 -1.73
CA PRO A 54 13.50 5.07 -0.69
C PRO A 54 13.75 3.99 0.37
N LYS A 55 14.33 2.86 -0.02
CA LYS A 55 14.69 1.76 0.89
C LYS A 55 15.63 2.21 2.02
N TYR A 56 16.64 3.03 1.71
CA TYR A 56 17.61 3.47 2.71
C TYR A 56 17.08 4.62 3.56
N ILE A 57 16.24 5.49 2.98
CA ILE A 57 15.49 6.48 3.77
C ILE A 57 14.60 5.76 4.79
N GLN A 58 13.88 4.72 4.36
CA GLN A 58 13.05 3.92 5.24
C GLN A 58 13.87 3.28 6.37
N GLU A 59 15.01 2.67 6.04
CA GLU A 59 15.90 2.08 7.05
C GLU A 59 16.46 3.12 8.03
N ALA A 60 16.85 4.30 7.55
CA ALA A 60 17.27 5.41 8.40
C ALA A 60 16.15 5.85 9.36
N LEU A 61 14.92 5.98 8.87
CA LEU A 61 13.75 6.32 9.70
C LEU A 61 13.48 5.25 10.76
N THR A 62 13.58 3.97 10.40
CA THR A 62 13.45 2.86 11.34
C THR A 62 14.52 2.95 12.43
N ARG A 63 15.79 3.17 12.08
CA ARG A 63 16.88 3.32 13.06
C ARG A 63 16.66 4.52 13.97
N MET A 64 16.24 5.66 13.43
CA MET A 64 15.97 6.87 14.20
C MET A 64 14.88 6.67 15.26
N TYR A 65 13.86 5.88 14.94
CA TYR A 65 12.80 5.57 15.90
C TYR A 65 13.17 4.44 16.85
N ASP A 66 13.71 3.34 16.34
CA ASP A 66 13.96 2.14 17.15
C ASP A 66 15.20 2.28 18.03
N LEU A 67 16.27 2.85 17.52
CA LEU A 67 17.55 2.96 18.22
C LEU A 67 17.67 4.27 18.99
N TYR A 68 17.32 5.39 18.35
CA TYR A 68 17.51 6.72 18.95
C TYR A 68 16.29 7.25 19.69
N LYS A 69 15.12 6.59 19.55
CA LYS A 69 13.87 6.97 20.22
C LYS A 69 13.48 8.42 19.97
N ASN A 70 13.83 8.96 18.81
CA ASN A 70 13.44 10.31 18.41
C ASN A 70 11.92 10.39 18.28
N SER A 71 11.34 11.53 18.66
CA SER A 71 9.95 11.80 18.32
C SER A 71 9.84 12.11 16.83
N TRP A 72 8.71 11.74 16.23
CA TRP A 72 8.53 11.84 14.78
C TRP A 72 8.52 13.28 14.29
N GLU A 73 7.99 14.18 15.12
CA GLU A 73 7.93 15.62 14.89
C GLU A 73 9.32 16.27 14.81
N GLU A 74 10.33 15.62 15.40
CA GLU A 74 11.72 16.09 15.40
C GLU A 74 12.51 15.60 14.19
N ILE A 75 11.97 14.66 13.40
CA ILE A 75 12.68 14.11 12.23
C ILE A 75 12.67 15.13 11.08
N THR A 76 13.85 15.70 10.83
CA THR A 76 14.10 16.65 9.74
C THR A 76 14.93 16.02 8.63
N GLU A 77 14.94 16.66 7.45
CA GLU A 77 15.78 16.23 6.31
C GLU A 77 17.26 16.11 6.70
N SER A 78 17.77 17.06 7.50
CA SER A 78 19.15 17.05 7.99
C SER A 78 19.47 15.81 8.81
N LEU A 79 18.59 15.41 9.72
CA LEU A 79 18.80 14.23 10.56
C LEU A 79 18.77 12.94 9.74
N ILE A 80 17.89 12.85 8.74
CA ILE A 80 17.86 11.70 7.83
C ILE A 80 19.16 11.64 7.02
N MET A 81 19.66 12.78 6.52
CA MET A 81 20.95 12.82 5.79
C MET A 81 22.12 12.40 6.69
N GLU A 82 22.18 12.86 7.93
CA GLU A 82 23.22 12.47 8.88
C GLU A 82 23.20 10.96 9.17
N GLU A 83 22.02 10.36 9.25
CA GLU A 83 21.88 8.91 9.43
C GLU A 83 22.32 8.15 8.17
N LEU A 84 21.96 8.62 6.98
CA LEU A 84 22.43 8.03 5.73
C LEU A 84 23.96 8.11 5.59
N ASP A 85 24.59 9.20 6.04
CA ASP A 85 26.05 9.34 6.07
C ASP A 85 26.70 8.37 7.07
N ARG A 86 26.08 8.13 8.23
CA ARG A 86 26.54 7.09 9.18
C ARG A 86 26.43 5.71 8.56
N MET A 87 25.27 5.40 7.99
CA MET A 87 25.00 4.16 7.26
C MET A 87 26.03 3.91 6.14
N LYS A 88 26.44 4.96 5.42
CA LYS A 88 27.51 4.90 4.42
C LYS A 88 28.85 4.45 4.99
N MET A 89 29.21 4.94 6.17
CA MET A 89 30.45 4.55 6.87
C MET A 89 30.43 3.10 7.37
N GLU A 90 29.26 2.45 7.44
CA GLU A 90 29.08 1.06 7.89
C GLU A 90 29.25 0.00 6.77
N ASN A 91 29.92 0.35 5.65
CA ASN A 91 30.15 -0.44 4.42
C ASN A 91 29.07 -0.30 3.31
N MET A 92 28.54 0.90 3.06
CA MET A 92 27.71 1.15 1.87
C MET A 92 28.38 2.17 0.94
N SER A 93 28.36 1.89 -0.38
CA SER A 93 28.87 2.83 -1.38
C SER A 93 27.91 4.01 -1.55
N ASP A 94 28.41 5.18 -1.99
CA ASP A 94 27.55 6.33 -2.34
C ASP A 94 26.56 5.97 -3.46
N ASP A 95 27.00 5.10 -4.37
CA ASP A 95 26.19 4.59 -5.47
C ASP A 95 25.03 3.72 -4.96
N ASP A 96 25.20 3.05 -3.82
CA ASP A 96 24.15 2.23 -3.21
C ASP A 96 23.06 3.11 -2.57
N LEU A 97 23.34 4.36 -2.23
CA LEU A 97 22.37 5.27 -1.61
C LEU A 97 21.53 6.05 -2.62
N LYS A 98 21.95 6.10 -3.89
CA LYS A 98 21.34 6.94 -4.93
C LYS A 98 20.63 6.12 -6.01
N ILE A 99 19.51 6.63 -6.48
CA ILE A 99 18.74 6.03 -7.57
C ILE A 99 19.61 6.09 -8.84
N PRO A 100 19.95 4.95 -9.46
CA PRO A 100 20.78 4.93 -10.66
C PRO A 100 20.12 5.71 -11.81
N ASN A 101 20.93 6.49 -12.54
CA ASN A 101 20.46 7.26 -13.69
C ASN A 101 20.11 6.36 -14.89
N THR A 102 19.26 6.83 -15.81
CA THR A 102 18.81 6.09 -17.01
C THR A 102 19.92 5.54 -17.90
N ASP A 103 21.12 6.12 -17.83
CA ASP A 103 22.28 5.65 -18.61
C ASP A 103 22.94 4.39 -18.02
N ASN A 104 22.70 4.08 -16.73
CA ASN A 104 23.22 2.89 -16.05
C ASN A 104 22.20 1.74 -15.97
N LEU A 105 20.96 1.95 -16.44
CA LEU A 105 19.89 0.94 -16.39
C LEU A 105 20.12 -0.28 -17.30
N LYS A 106 21.10 -0.23 -18.22
CA LYS A 106 21.38 -1.34 -19.14
C LYS A 106 22.11 -2.52 -18.50
N ASN A 107 22.64 -2.39 -17.28
CA ASN A 107 23.46 -3.43 -16.64
C ASN A 107 22.86 -4.08 -15.39
N ILE A 108 21.65 -3.70 -14.94
CA ILE A 108 20.98 -4.37 -13.81
C ILE A 108 19.81 -5.18 -14.35
N SER A 109 20.15 -6.21 -15.11
CA SER A 109 19.21 -7.23 -15.57
C SER A 109 18.59 -7.97 -14.37
N ALA A 110 17.27 -8.07 -14.38
CA ALA A 110 16.45 -9.14 -13.80
C ALA A 110 16.53 -9.35 -12.27
N SER A 111 15.91 -8.47 -11.49
CA SER A 111 15.29 -8.91 -10.22
C SER A 111 13.92 -9.52 -10.53
N LYS A 112 13.57 -10.63 -9.87
CA LYS A 112 12.22 -11.24 -9.89
C LYS A 112 11.12 -10.20 -9.62
N ASP A 113 11.44 -9.15 -8.86
CA ASP A 113 10.54 -8.06 -8.52
C ASP A 113 10.08 -7.24 -9.74
N LEU A 114 10.91 -7.09 -10.78
CA LEU A 114 10.53 -6.30 -11.95
C LEU A 114 9.52 -7.05 -12.84
N GLU A 115 9.69 -8.35 -13.00
CA GLU A 115 8.74 -9.18 -13.74
C GLU A 115 7.41 -9.31 -12.99
N GLU A 116 7.46 -9.41 -11.66
CA GLU A 116 6.28 -9.42 -10.80
C GLU A 116 5.54 -8.06 -10.88
N LEU A 117 6.26 -6.95 -10.75
CA LEU A 117 5.68 -5.61 -10.89
C LEU A 117 5.09 -5.38 -12.29
N GLN A 118 5.78 -5.81 -13.35
CA GLN A 118 5.26 -5.73 -14.72
C GLN A 118 4.00 -6.57 -14.90
N ARG A 119 3.93 -7.74 -14.27
CA ARG A 119 2.76 -8.60 -14.28
C ARG A 119 1.59 -7.95 -13.54
N GLU A 120 1.82 -7.40 -12.35
CA GLU A 120 0.79 -6.68 -11.59
C GLU A 120 0.26 -5.47 -12.36
N ILE A 121 1.15 -4.68 -12.97
CA ILE A 121 0.77 -3.55 -13.82
C ILE A 121 -0.08 -4.03 -15.01
N ALA A 122 0.30 -5.13 -15.65
CA ALA A 122 -0.47 -5.71 -16.75
C ALA A 122 -1.86 -6.20 -16.28
N MET A 123 -1.95 -6.81 -15.10
CA MET A 123 -3.22 -7.23 -14.49
C MET A 123 -4.12 -6.02 -14.20
N MET A 124 -3.60 -4.99 -13.55
CA MET A 124 -4.34 -3.77 -13.24
C MET A 124 -4.85 -3.07 -14.51
N ARG A 125 -4.00 -2.95 -15.54
CA ARG A 125 -4.42 -2.40 -16.85
C ARG A 125 -5.52 -3.23 -17.49
N ASN A 126 -5.41 -4.56 -17.46
CA ASN A 126 -6.42 -5.46 -17.99
C ASN A 126 -7.76 -5.35 -17.25
N MET A 127 -7.77 -4.99 -15.97
CA MET A 127 -9.01 -4.73 -15.22
C MET A 127 -9.76 -3.51 -15.75
N MET A 128 -9.06 -2.54 -16.35
CA MET A 128 -9.65 -1.31 -16.90
C MET A 128 -10.14 -1.44 -18.35
N LEU A 129 -10.11 -2.64 -18.94
CA LEU A 129 -10.51 -2.87 -20.32
C LEU A 129 -11.90 -3.50 -20.43
N CYS A 130 -12.60 -3.11 -21.50
CA CYS A 130 -13.84 -3.69 -21.96
C CYS A 130 -13.65 -5.19 -22.19
N LYS A 131 -14.41 -6.01 -21.48
CA LYS A 131 -14.28 -7.47 -21.57
C LYS A 131 -14.81 -8.05 -22.88
N GLY A 132 -15.57 -7.27 -23.65
CA GLY A 132 -16.07 -7.67 -24.96
C GLY A 132 -15.16 -7.36 -26.14
N CYS A 133 -14.25 -6.38 -26.03
CA CYS A 133 -13.41 -5.96 -27.17
C CYS A 133 -12.01 -5.44 -26.84
N GLY A 134 -11.64 -5.35 -25.55
CA GLY A 134 -10.31 -4.89 -25.12
C GLY A 134 -10.07 -3.38 -25.17
N ALA A 135 -11.02 -2.57 -25.67
CA ALA A 135 -10.92 -1.11 -25.60
C ALA A 135 -11.02 -0.62 -24.13
N PRO A 136 -10.56 0.60 -23.78
CA PRO A 136 -10.73 1.15 -22.44
C PRO A 136 -12.19 1.12 -21.98
N ALA A 137 -12.44 0.61 -20.78
CA ALA A 137 -13.77 0.55 -20.20
C ALA A 137 -14.21 1.94 -19.74
N THR A 138 -15.48 2.24 -19.94
CA THR A 138 -16.10 3.52 -19.53
C THR A 138 -17.40 3.30 -18.77
N CYS A 139 -17.95 2.08 -18.81
CA CYS A 139 -19.24 1.73 -18.23
C CYS A 139 -19.26 0.26 -17.80
N ILE A 140 -20.22 -0.10 -16.97
CA ILE A 140 -20.48 -1.46 -16.51
C ILE A 140 -21.94 -1.83 -16.82
N ASN A 141 -22.19 -3.02 -17.36
CA ASN A 141 -23.56 -3.54 -17.48
C ASN A 141 -24.04 -3.99 -16.10
N ILE A 142 -25.06 -3.35 -15.55
CA ILE A 142 -25.54 -3.65 -14.19
C ILE A 142 -26.07 -5.09 -14.10
N GLY A 143 -26.67 -5.60 -15.18
CA GLY A 143 -27.24 -6.95 -15.18
C GLY A 143 -26.22 -8.09 -15.11
N CYS A 144 -24.96 -7.87 -15.52
CA CYS A 144 -23.93 -8.92 -15.49
C CYS A 144 -22.59 -8.50 -14.88
N GLY A 145 -22.44 -7.25 -14.45
CA GLY A 145 -21.22 -6.74 -13.83
C GLY A 145 -20.00 -6.61 -14.74
N HIS A 146 -20.14 -6.83 -16.05
CA HIS A 146 -19.01 -6.73 -16.98
C HIS A 146 -18.68 -5.28 -17.33
N LEU A 147 -17.40 -4.93 -17.19
CA LEU A 147 -16.82 -3.68 -17.68
C LEU A 147 -16.79 -3.65 -19.21
N MET A 148 -17.20 -2.52 -19.76
CA MET A 148 -17.48 -2.34 -21.17
C MET A 148 -17.05 -0.94 -21.62
N CYS A 149 -16.67 -0.80 -22.89
CA CYS A 149 -16.42 0.49 -23.50
C CYS A 149 -17.74 1.12 -23.96
N PHE A 150 -17.71 2.42 -24.23
CA PHE A 150 -18.86 3.20 -24.71
C PHE A 150 -19.60 2.55 -25.88
N ALA A 151 -18.88 1.99 -26.85
CA ALA A 151 -19.49 1.32 -27.99
C ALA A 151 -20.19 0.00 -27.60
N CYS A 152 -19.57 -0.80 -26.73
CA CYS A 152 -20.15 -2.08 -26.33
C CYS A 152 -21.36 -1.89 -25.41
N CYS A 153 -21.39 -0.86 -24.56
CA CYS A 153 -22.55 -0.57 -23.70
C CYS A 153 -23.81 -0.14 -24.47
N LYS A 154 -23.67 0.29 -25.74
CA LYS A 154 -24.81 0.64 -26.60
C LYS A 154 -25.42 -0.55 -27.32
N MET A 155 -24.85 -1.75 -27.17
CA MET A 155 -25.42 -2.96 -27.72
C MET A 155 -26.61 -3.45 -26.88
N HIS A 156 -27.44 -4.32 -27.46
CA HIS A 156 -28.52 -4.96 -26.71
C HIS A 156 -28.05 -6.12 -25.83
N ILE A 157 -26.89 -6.70 -26.14
CA ILE A 157 -26.38 -7.93 -25.53
C ILE A 157 -24.88 -7.79 -25.24
N CYS A 158 -24.45 -8.25 -24.06
CA CYS A 158 -23.06 -8.29 -23.66
C CYS A 158 -22.27 -9.29 -24.52
N LYS A 159 -21.23 -8.82 -25.21
CA LYS A 159 -20.38 -9.67 -26.06
C LYS A 159 -19.64 -10.78 -25.31
N LEU A 160 -19.43 -10.63 -24.00
CA LEU A 160 -18.72 -11.64 -23.21
C LEU A 160 -19.63 -12.79 -22.78
N CYS A 161 -20.81 -12.49 -22.25
CA CYS A 161 -21.67 -13.48 -21.58
C CYS A 161 -23.08 -13.60 -22.15
N ALA A 162 -23.38 -12.89 -23.23
CA ALA A 162 -24.68 -12.85 -23.89
C ALA A 162 -25.88 -12.37 -23.02
N SER A 163 -25.62 -11.80 -21.83
CA SER A 163 -26.66 -11.17 -21.01
C SER A 163 -27.21 -9.91 -21.68
N GLN A 164 -28.51 -9.65 -21.51
CA GLN A 164 -29.12 -8.42 -22.00
C GLN A 164 -28.52 -7.19 -21.32
N ILE A 165 -28.39 -6.10 -22.07
CA ILE A 165 -27.94 -4.80 -21.56
C ILE A 165 -29.18 -3.92 -21.45
N THR A 166 -29.74 -3.88 -20.26
CA THR A 166 -30.94 -3.06 -19.94
C THR A 166 -30.57 -1.79 -19.20
N GLU A 167 -29.51 -1.82 -18.40
CA GLU A 167 -29.06 -0.72 -17.57
C GLU A 167 -27.53 -0.72 -17.47
N VAL A 168 -26.92 0.45 -17.56
CA VAL A 168 -25.47 0.64 -17.48
C VAL A 168 -25.15 1.77 -16.50
N ALA A 169 -24.03 1.62 -15.78
CA ALA A 169 -23.48 2.69 -14.96
C ALA A 169 -22.13 3.14 -15.53
N ASP A 170 -21.88 4.45 -15.50
CA ASP A 170 -20.58 5.01 -15.89
C ASP A 170 -19.51 4.66 -14.86
N VAL A 171 -18.31 4.31 -15.34
CA VAL A 171 -17.16 4.01 -14.52
C VAL A 171 -16.08 5.03 -14.80
N LYS A 172 -15.63 5.72 -13.74
CA LYS A 172 -14.48 6.62 -13.78
C LYS A 172 -13.36 6.01 -12.96
N PHE A 173 -12.17 5.92 -13.55
CA PHE A 173 -10.96 5.51 -12.86
C PHE A 173 -10.20 6.75 -12.41
N SER A 174 -9.75 6.79 -11.16
CA SER A 174 -9.19 7.95 -10.46
C SER A 174 -7.86 8.49 -11.01
N HIS A 175 -7.31 7.92 -12.08
CA HIS A 175 -5.97 8.26 -12.63
C HIS A 175 -5.92 8.42 -14.15
N GLN A 176 -7.01 8.88 -14.78
CA GLN A 176 -6.96 9.39 -16.16
C GLN A 176 -6.85 10.92 -16.13
N GLU A 177 -5.64 11.42 -15.86
CA GLU A 177 -5.20 12.78 -16.21
C GLU A 177 -4.07 12.70 -17.24
#